data_AF-A0A971VFU2-F1
#
_entry.id   AF-A0A971VFU2-F1
#
_cell.length_a   1.000
_cell.length_b   1.000
_cell.length_c   1.000
_cell.angle_alpha   90.00
_cell.angle_beta   90.00
_cell.angle_gamma   90.00
#
_symmetry.space_group_name_H-M   'P 1'
#
loop_
_entity.id
_entity.type
_entity.pdbx_description
1 polymer ?
#
loop_
_entity_poly.entity_id
_entity_poly.type
_entity_poly.pdbx_seq_one_letter_code
_entity_poly.pdbx_strand_id
1 'polypeptide(L)'
;PCGGVELSIDIIFDGYGSETKWKIVDEDEEVVASGGPYADGQETATSVLCMELGTYTFTVFDEYGDGLSYPFDGSVKLSSGEEVLFEAVGDFGPSAGTSFTLGE
;
A
#
# COMPACT_ATOMS: atom_id res chain seq x y z
N PRO A 1 8.26 -18.81 7.90
CA PRO A 1 7.18 -18.99 6.92
C PRO A 1 5.82 -18.79 7.57
N CYS A 2 5.09 -17.76 7.15
CA CYS A 2 3.68 -17.69 7.54
C CYS A 2 2.87 -18.75 6.79
N GLY A 3 1.73 -19.13 7.35
CA GLY A 3 0.90 -20.22 6.81
C GLY A 3 0.17 -19.90 5.51
N GLY A 4 0.41 -18.74 4.91
CA GLY A 4 -0.23 -18.24 3.69
C GLY A 4 0.78 -17.58 2.74
N VAL A 5 0.31 -16.64 1.92
CA VAL A 5 1.14 -15.88 0.97
C VAL A 5 1.65 -14.61 1.65
N GLU A 6 2.95 -14.36 1.56
CA GLU A 6 3.58 -13.18 2.13
C GLU A 6 3.46 -11.98 1.16
N LEU A 7 2.89 -10.89 1.64
CA LEU A 7 2.84 -9.61 0.95
C LEU A 7 3.77 -8.60 1.60
N SER A 8 4.47 -7.81 0.79
CA SER A 8 5.21 -6.63 1.23
C SER A 8 4.55 -5.37 0.67
N ILE A 9 4.35 -4.38 1.54
CA ILE A 9 3.99 -3.02 1.16
C ILE A 9 5.16 -2.13 1.53
N ASP A 10 5.83 -1.59 0.53
CA ASP A 10 6.96 -0.69 0.66
C ASP A 10 6.56 0.72 0.24
N ILE A 11 6.81 1.69 1.12
CA ILE A 11 6.46 3.09 0.91
C ILE A 11 7.72 3.94 1.07
N ILE A 12 7.95 4.85 0.13
CA ILE A 12 8.87 5.98 0.22
C ILE A 12 8.00 7.22 0.27
N PHE A 13 8.10 8.00 1.35
CA PHE A 13 7.26 9.19 1.51
C PHE A 13 7.88 10.41 0.82
N ASP A 14 7.03 11.38 0.51
CA ASP A 14 7.42 12.69 -0.02
C ASP A 14 7.83 13.71 1.05
N GLY A 15 7.58 13.38 2.32
CA GLY A 15 7.80 14.25 3.48
C GLY A 15 6.60 14.31 4.42
N TYR A 16 5.39 14.00 3.93
CA TYR A 16 4.14 14.08 4.69
C TYR A 16 3.50 12.70 4.91
N GLY A 17 4.23 11.80 5.57
CA GLY A 17 3.73 10.45 5.86
C GLY A 17 2.41 10.41 6.66
N SER A 18 2.04 11.50 7.35
CA SER A 18 0.77 11.56 8.08
C SER A 18 -0.47 11.57 7.18
N GLU A 19 -0.31 11.93 5.92
CA GLU A 19 -1.37 11.97 4.91
C GLU A 19 -1.59 10.58 4.30
N THR A 20 -0.56 9.74 4.29
CA THR A 20 -0.59 8.42 3.66
C THR A 20 -1.24 7.36 4.55
N LYS A 21 -2.30 6.74 4.05
CA LYS A 21 -2.96 5.56 4.65
C LYS A 21 -3.17 4.50 3.59
N TRP A 22 -3.24 3.23 3.97
CA TRP A 22 -3.62 2.18 3.03
C TRP A 22 -4.52 1.15 3.69
N LYS A 23 -5.30 0.45 2.87
CA LYS A 23 -6.11 -0.69 3.29
C LYS A 23 -6.11 -1.79 2.23
N ILE A 24 -6.36 -3.01 2.69
CA ILE A 24 -6.69 -4.16 1.87
C ILE A 24 -8.08 -4.62 2.32
N VAL A 25 -8.98 -4.82 1.36
CA VAL A 25 -10.28 -5.45 1.57
C VAL A 25 -10.36 -6.78 0.83
N ASP A 26 -11.15 -7.71 1.36
CA ASP A 26 -11.50 -8.97 0.67
C ASP A 26 -12.69 -8.80 -0.28
N GLU A 27 -13.15 -9.91 -0.89
CA GLU A 27 -14.29 -9.92 -1.81
C GLU A 27 -15.63 -9.54 -1.16
N ASP A 28 -15.74 -9.65 0.16
CA ASP A 28 -16.92 -9.25 0.94
C ASP A 28 -16.84 -7.76 1.37
N GLU A 29 -15.86 -7.02 0.86
CA GLU A 29 -15.54 -5.62 1.19
C GLU A 29 -15.10 -5.40 2.65
N GLU A 30 -14.73 -6.46 3.38
CA GLU A 30 -14.26 -6.37 4.76
C GLU A 30 -12.78 -5.98 4.80
N VAL A 31 -12.41 -5.09 5.72
CA VAL A 31 -11.01 -4.64 5.86
C VAL A 31 -10.20 -5.73 6.57
N VAL A 32 -9.35 -6.41 5.80
CA VAL A 32 -8.48 -7.49 6.30
C VAL A 32 -7.11 -7.00 6.75
N ALA A 33 -6.64 -5.86 6.23
CA ALA A 33 -5.42 -5.20 6.68
C ALA A 33 -5.46 -3.69 6.41
N SER A 34 -4.74 -2.92 7.22
CA SER A 34 -4.60 -1.48 7.01
C SER A 34 -3.32 -0.95 7.66
N GLY A 35 -2.83 0.20 7.18
CA GLY A 35 -1.68 0.89 7.75
C GLY A 35 -1.74 2.41 7.56
N GLY A 36 -0.80 3.08 8.21
CA GLY A 36 -0.82 4.53 8.39
C GLY A 36 -1.85 5.00 9.44
N PRO A 37 -1.97 6.32 9.67
CA PRO A 37 -1.06 7.35 9.15
C PRO A 37 0.36 7.19 9.71
N TYR A 38 1.37 7.69 8.99
CA TYR A 38 2.77 7.65 9.39
C TYR A 38 3.22 8.99 9.97
N ALA A 39 4.48 9.09 10.42
CA ALA A 39 5.00 10.35 10.94
C ALA A 39 5.52 11.24 9.80
N ASP A 40 5.27 12.55 9.87
CA ASP A 40 5.91 13.50 8.94
C ASP A 40 7.43 13.47 9.09
N GLY A 41 8.14 13.58 7.96
CA GLY A 41 9.59 13.42 7.89
C GLY A 41 10.10 11.98 8.02
N GLN A 42 9.22 10.98 8.16
CA GLN A 42 9.60 9.58 7.98
C GLN A 42 9.96 9.34 6.51
N GLU A 43 11.11 8.73 6.24
CA GLU A 43 11.57 8.52 4.85
C GLU A 43 10.87 7.32 4.19
N THR A 44 10.74 6.21 4.92
CA THR A 44 10.17 4.96 4.38
C THR A 44 9.35 4.19 5.41
N ALA A 45 8.46 3.32 4.94
CA ALA A 45 7.77 2.31 5.73
C ALA A 45 7.70 0.99 4.97
N THR A 46 7.86 -0.12 5.68
CA THR A 46 7.62 -1.47 5.14
C THR A 46 6.63 -2.20 6.04
N SER A 47 5.59 -2.78 5.46
CA SER A 47 4.63 -3.65 6.15
C SER A 47 4.64 -5.03 5.48
N VAL A 48 4.89 -6.06 6.26
CA VAL A 48 4.85 -7.46 5.80
C VAL A 48 3.61 -8.12 6.37
N LEU A 49 2.77 -8.66 5.49
CA LEU A 49 1.50 -9.30 5.81
C LEU A 49 1.53 -10.76 5.35
N CYS A 50 0.70 -11.57 6.01
CA CYS A 50 0.52 -12.96 5.64
C CYS A 50 -0.95 -13.20 5.39
N MET A 51 -1.28 -13.34 4.11
CA MET A 51 -2.64 -13.39 3.60
C MET A 51 -3.02 -14.82 3.24
N GLU A 52 -4.30 -15.15 3.37
CA GLU A 52 -4.82 -16.39 2.82
C GLU A 52 -4.94 -16.31 1.29
N LEU A 53 -5.22 -17.43 0.64
CA LEU A 53 -5.51 -17.45 -0.79
C LEU A 53 -6.88 -16.81 -1.02
N GLY A 54 -6.99 -15.98 -2.06
CA GLY A 54 -8.21 -15.23 -2.32
C GLY A 54 -7.96 -14.00 -3.19
N THR A 55 -9.04 -13.26 -3.46
CA THR A 55 -9.00 -12.01 -4.19
C THR A 55 -9.18 -10.83 -3.23
N TYR A 56 -8.38 -9.80 -3.46
CA TYR A 56 -8.29 -8.64 -2.59
C TYR A 56 -8.22 -7.36 -3.40
N THR A 57 -8.60 -6.24 -2.78
CA THR A 57 -8.39 -4.90 -3.30
C THR A 57 -7.50 -4.11 -2.37
N PHE A 58 -6.34 -3.67 -2.88
CA PHE A 58 -5.46 -2.73 -2.19
C PHE A 58 -5.84 -1.30 -2.59
N THR A 59 -5.85 -0.39 -1.63
CA THR A 59 -5.99 1.04 -1.86
C THR A 59 -5.07 1.82 -0.95
N VAL A 60 -4.26 2.70 -1.54
CA VAL A 60 -3.54 3.76 -0.84
C VAL A 60 -4.31 5.06 -0.99
N PHE A 61 -4.30 5.86 0.08
CA PHE A 61 -4.95 7.15 0.19
C PHE A 61 -3.92 8.19 0.57
N ASP A 62 -4.11 9.38 0.03
CA ASP A 62 -3.40 10.59 0.40
C ASP A 62 -4.43 11.67 0.78
N GLU A 63 -4.24 12.32 1.94
CA GLU A 63 -5.24 13.21 2.53
C GLU A 63 -5.27 14.59 1.84
N TYR A 64 -4.13 15.08 1.36
CA TYR A 64 -4.03 16.36 0.67
C TYR A 64 -4.45 16.26 -0.81
N GLY A 65 -4.23 15.09 -1.40
CA GLY A 65 -4.67 14.72 -2.73
C GLY A 65 -3.66 15.00 -3.83
N ASP A 66 -2.39 15.17 -3.50
CA ASP A 66 -1.25 15.27 -4.41
C ASP A 66 -0.39 14.00 -4.42
N GLY A 67 -0.86 12.94 -3.75
CA GLY A 67 -0.24 11.63 -3.76
C GLY A 67 1.02 11.59 -2.91
N LEU A 68 2.15 11.21 -3.51
CA LEU A 68 3.46 11.25 -2.87
C LEU A 68 4.40 12.07 -3.75
N SER A 69 4.07 13.34 -3.99
CA SER A 69 4.77 14.17 -5.00
C SER A 69 5.39 15.45 -4.46
N TYR A 70 5.08 15.87 -3.22
CA TYR A 70 5.59 17.13 -2.70
C TYR A 70 5.93 17.06 -1.20
N PRO A 71 7.11 17.53 -0.76
CA PRO A 71 8.17 18.22 -1.52
C PRO A 71 9.08 17.33 -2.38
N PHE A 72 8.99 16.00 -2.29
CA PHE A 72 9.78 15.05 -3.07
C PHE A 72 8.89 14.00 -3.75
N ASP A 73 9.38 13.35 -4.80
CA ASP A 73 8.67 12.18 -5.34
C ASP A 73 8.93 10.95 -4.45
N GLY A 74 7.86 10.45 -3.85
CA GLY A 74 7.79 9.17 -3.15
C GLY A 74 7.13 8.08 -4.01
N SER A 75 6.93 6.91 -3.42
CA SER A 75 6.28 5.78 -4.07
C SER A 75 5.64 4.81 -3.08
N VAL A 76 4.69 4.02 -3.58
CA VAL A 76 4.07 2.89 -2.88
C VAL A 76 4.15 1.68 -3.81
N LYS A 77 4.61 0.56 -3.28
CA LYS A 77 4.71 -0.71 -3.99
C LYS A 77 4.14 -1.84 -3.16
N LEU A 78 3.28 -2.65 -3.77
CA LEU A 78 2.78 -3.91 -3.23
C LEU A 78 3.41 -5.07 -4.01
N SER A 79 3.98 -6.04 -3.30
CA SER A 79 4.57 -7.23 -3.92
C SER A 79 4.26 -8.52 -3.17
N SER A 80 4.21 -9.63 -3.91
CA SER A 80 4.17 -11.00 -3.40
C SER A 80 5.45 -11.70 -3.82
N GLY A 81 6.43 -11.82 -2.91
CA GLY A 81 7.78 -12.25 -3.27
C GLY A 81 8.43 -11.33 -4.31
N GLU A 82 8.77 -11.88 -5.49
CA GLU A 82 9.37 -11.13 -6.61
C GLU A 82 8.33 -10.47 -7.53
N GLU A 83 7.05 -10.82 -7.40
CA GLU A 83 5.96 -10.28 -8.22
C GLU A 83 5.49 -8.93 -7.69
N VAL A 84 5.48 -7.91 -8.55
CA VAL A 84 4.91 -6.60 -8.24
C VAL A 84 3.44 -6.60 -8.64
N LEU A 85 2.55 -6.43 -7.66
CA LEU A 85 1.10 -6.42 -7.84
C LEU A 85 0.57 -5.00 -8.07
N PHE A 86 1.20 -4.00 -7.46
CA PHE A 86 0.86 -2.59 -7.59
C PHE A 86 2.08 -1.70 -7.41
N GLU A 87 2.14 -0.61 -8.17
CA GLU A 87 3.11 0.46 -7.97
C GLU A 87 2.49 1.82 -8.34
N ALA A 88 2.70 2.82 -7.49
CA ALA A 88 2.38 4.22 -7.75
C ALA A 88 3.57 5.08 -7.32
N VAL A 89 3.87 6.13 -8.10
CA VAL A 89 5.01 7.03 -7.89
C VAL A 89 4.55 8.47 -8.11
N GLY A 90 4.96 9.40 -7.24
CA GLY A 90 4.60 10.81 -7.39
C GLY A 90 3.11 11.05 -7.21
N ASP A 91 2.54 11.88 -8.08
CA ASP A 91 1.14 12.32 -7.99
C ASP A 91 0.19 11.26 -8.54
N PHE A 92 -0.56 10.65 -7.63
CA PHE A 92 -1.68 9.75 -7.92
C PHE A 92 -3.03 10.31 -7.46
N GLY A 93 -3.09 11.59 -7.10
CA GLY A 93 -4.26 12.22 -6.52
C GLY A 93 -4.57 11.72 -5.10
N PRO A 94 -5.85 11.76 -4.67
CA PRO A 94 -6.25 11.38 -3.30
C PRO A 94 -6.22 9.88 -3.02
N SER A 95 -6.14 9.03 -4.05
CA SER A 95 -6.06 7.58 -3.86
C SER A 95 -5.66 6.85 -5.13
N ALA A 96 -4.97 5.73 -4.99
CA ALA A 96 -4.73 4.76 -6.04
C ALA A 96 -4.78 3.34 -5.50
N GLY A 97 -5.01 2.35 -6.37
CA GLY A 97 -5.16 0.97 -5.94
C GLY A 97 -5.31 -0.01 -7.09
N THR A 98 -5.37 -1.29 -6.74
CA THR A 98 -5.61 -2.40 -7.68
C THR A 98 -6.31 -3.56 -6.99
N SER A 99 -6.94 -4.42 -7.78
CA SER A 99 -7.37 -5.75 -7.34
C SER A 99 -6.35 -6.80 -7.76
N PHE A 100 -6.11 -7.78 -6.90
CA PHE A 100 -5.16 -8.87 -7.13
C PHE A 100 -5.65 -10.18 -6.51
N THR A 101 -5.12 -11.30 -6.99
CA THR A 101 -5.47 -12.64 -6.50
C THR A 101 -4.22 -13.37 -6.04
N LEU A 102 -4.30 -14.06 -4.90
CA LEU A 102 -3.23 -14.88 -4.35
C LEU A 102 -3.60 -16.36 -4.48
N GLY A 103 -2.74 -17.16 -5.11
CA GLY A 103 -2.88 -18.61 -5.16
C GLY A 103 -3.50 -19.21 -6.43
N GLU A 104 -3.22 -18.65 -7.60
CA GLU A 104 -3.56 -19.32 -8.88
C GLU A 104 -2.81 -20.65 -9.09
#